data_AF-A0A3L7V0A2-F1
#
_entry.id   AF-A0A3L7V0A2-F1
#
_cell.length_a   1.000
_cell.length_b   1.000
_cell.length_c   1.000
_cell.angle_alpha   90.00
_cell.angle_beta   90.00
_cell.angle_gamma   90.00
#
_symmetry.space_group_name_H-M   'P 1'
#
loop_
_entity.id
_entity.type
_entity.pdbx_description
1 polymer ?
#
loop_
_entity_poly.entity_id
_entity_poly.type
_entity_poly.pdbx_seq_one_letter_code
_entity_poly.pdbx_strand_id
1 'polypeptide(L)'
;MPDRRKLLLVLACLSFASASLAAPPDEDDEEFRPGLVAEYRVGERAVTRIDPDVAFAWDEAAPDSRLSAERFEATWRGLVLIRLEAKHRLHAFVQGDVTVELDGRRVLHGSAKQPQWISGDEFVPGFAERPLVVTFRKTEPAAQLKLFWSSDAFSLEPLPPELLFHEQPRDDVALIELGRKQFEAFRCGRCHQRDGEEQPPPGPSLKHFAASGIIDDVVSRHFAQFAETGRVYPTFGGHDPDYEAIEFFLHQQSQPVELDKPKPVKEADLETERRKGEVLLRSTGCLACHRIGELSGTSLSPFSGPDLNNVGERRTLPWLVTWLAKPERLNADHRMPVFNLSDAERNQLALALWNLTSEPDA
;
A
#
# COMPACT_ATOMS: atom_id res chain seq x y z
N MET A 1 -42.44 -75.65 -8.87
CA MET A 1 -42.70 -74.22 -9.18
C MET A 1 -41.60 -73.38 -8.54
N PRO A 2 -41.07 -72.37 -9.24
CA PRO A 2 -39.71 -71.87 -9.04
C PRO A 2 -39.61 -70.65 -8.11
N ASP A 3 -38.46 -70.61 -7.44
CA ASP A 3 -37.66 -69.46 -7.00
C ASP A 3 -37.91 -68.15 -7.77
N ARG A 4 -38.25 -67.06 -7.05
CA ARG A 4 -37.83 -65.67 -7.39
C ARG A 4 -37.73 -64.75 -6.17
N ARG A 5 -36.47 -64.53 -5.76
CA ARG A 5 -35.80 -63.21 -5.63
C ARG A 5 -36.26 -62.20 -4.56
N LYS A 6 -35.44 -62.15 -3.50
CA LYS A 6 -34.69 -60.99 -2.98
C LYS A 6 -35.26 -59.59 -3.30
N LEU A 7 -35.69 -58.86 -2.26
CA LEU A 7 -35.71 -57.41 -2.26
C LEU A 7 -34.92 -56.92 -1.02
N LEU A 8 -33.60 -56.81 -1.17
CA LEU A 8 -32.78 -55.98 -0.28
C LEU A 8 -33.01 -54.52 -0.70
N LEU A 9 -33.61 -53.72 0.18
CA LEU A 9 -33.50 -52.26 0.09
C LEU A 9 -32.03 -51.89 0.38
N VAL A 10 -31.29 -51.55 -0.66
CA VAL A 10 -30.04 -50.79 -0.51
C VAL A 10 -30.43 -49.31 -0.58
N LEU A 11 -30.41 -48.65 0.57
CA LEU A 11 -30.46 -47.19 0.66
C LEU A 11 -29.15 -46.66 0.05
N ALA A 12 -29.18 -46.22 -1.21
CA ALA A 12 -28.11 -45.46 -1.81
C ALA A 12 -28.25 -44.00 -1.37
N CYS A 13 -27.54 -43.61 -0.29
CA CYS A 13 -27.31 -42.21 0.03
C CYS A 13 -26.40 -41.61 -1.07
N LEU A 14 -27.00 -40.98 -2.07
CA LEU A 14 -26.30 -40.05 -2.96
C LEU A 14 -26.02 -38.77 -2.17
N SER A 15 -24.88 -38.76 -1.47
CA SER A 15 -24.29 -37.53 -0.94
C SER A 15 -23.79 -36.71 -2.13
N PHE A 16 -24.61 -35.79 -2.63
CA PHE A 16 -24.11 -34.66 -3.41
C PHE A 16 -23.32 -33.77 -2.43
N ALA A 17 -22.01 -34.00 -2.37
CA ALA A 17 -21.09 -33.01 -1.84
C ALA A 17 -21.06 -31.85 -2.84
N SER A 18 -21.96 -30.88 -2.65
CA SER A 18 -21.77 -29.56 -3.23
C SER A 18 -20.50 -29.00 -2.61
N ALA A 19 -19.38 -29.11 -3.33
CA ALA A 19 -18.21 -28.30 -3.05
C ALA A 19 -18.65 -26.85 -3.26
N SER A 20 -19.07 -26.21 -2.17
CA SER A 20 -19.19 -24.77 -2.11
C SER A 20 -17.78 -24.24 -2.28
N LEU A 21 -17.41 -23.90 -3.52
CA LEU A 21 -16.42 -22.84 -3.71
C LEU A 21 -17.02 -21.65 -2.97
N ALA A 22 -16.46 -21.35 -1.80
CA ALA A 22 -16.73 -20.07 -1.17
C ALA A 22 -16.26 -19.02 -2.18
N ALA A 23 -17.23 -18.30 -2.75
CA ALA A 23 -16.94 -17.04 -3.40
C ALA A 23 -16.17 -16.18 -2.37
N PRO A 24 -15.19 -15.36 -2.80
CA PRO A 24 -14.66 -14.34 -1.91
C PRO A 24 -15.85 -13.55 -1.33
N PRO A 25 -15.80 -13.14 -0.06
CA PRO A 25 -16.87 -12.35 0.53
C PRO A 25 -17.19 -11.17 -0.40
N ASP A 26 -18.47 -10.96 -0.69
CA ASP A 26 -18.93 -9.84 -1.51
C ASP A 26 -18.34 -8.55 -0.91
N GLU A 27 -17.39 -7.94 -1.61
CA GLU A 27 -16.77 -6.67 -1.21
C GLU A 27 -17.77 -5.49 -1.24
N ASP A 28 -19.03 -5.76 -1.64
CA ASP A 28 -20.12 -4.80 -1.83
C ASP A 28 -21.00 -4.57 -0.58
N ASP A 29 -20.79 -5.32 0.52
CA ASP A 29 -21.67 -5.28 1.72
C ASP A 29 -21.15 -4.43 2.91
N GLU A 30 -19.99 -3.76 2.80
CA GLU A 30 -19.51 -2.86 3.85
C GLU A 30 -20.14 -1.47 3.76
N GLU A 31 -21.14 -1.20 4.61
CA GLU A 31 -21.82 0.11 4.75
C GLU A 31 -20.84 1.26 5.07
N PHE A 32 -19.71 0.93 5.72
CA PHE A 32 -18.67 1.87 6.13
C PHE A 32 -17.30 1.50 5.56
N ARG A 33 -16.64 2.46 4.93
CA ARG A 33 -15.25 2.31 4.45
C ARG A 33 -14.29 3.16 5.30
N PRO A 34 -13.04 2.70 5.56
CA PRO A 34 -12.06 3.48 6.32
C PRO A 34 -11.74 4.85 5.71
N GLY A 35 -11.44 5.82 6.57
CA GLY A 35 -11.03 7.18 6.20
C GLY A 35 -12.19 8.15 5.97
N LEU A 36 -11.86 9.42 5.77
CA LEU A 36 -12.80 10.52 5.55
C LEU A 36 -12.78 10.97 4.08
N VAL A 37 -13.94 11.38 3.57
CA VAL A 37 -14.04 12.01 2.25
C VAL A 37 -13.55 13.45 2.37
N ALA A 38 -12.40 13.73 1.77
CA ALA A 38 -11.75 15.04 1.79
C ALA A 38 -11.98 15.78 0.46
N GLU A 39 -12.44 17.02 0.54
CA GLU A 39 -12.51 17.95 -0.58
C GLU A 39 -11.55 19.12 -0.35
N TYR A 40 -10.60 19.29 -1.26
CA TYR A 40 -9.63 20.38 -1.29
C TYR A 40 -9.99 21.35 -2.41
N ARG A 41 -9.94 22.66 -2.14
CA ARG A 41 -10.29 23.72 -3.09
C ARG A 41 -9.25 24.82 -3.12
N VAL A 42 -8.86 25.23 -4.33
CA VAL A 42 -8.04 26.43 -4.60
C VAL A 42 -8.70 27.22 -5.72
N GLY A 43 -9.24 28.40 -5.40
CA GLY A 43 -10.08 29.16 -6.33
C GLY A 43 -11.28 28.34 -6.81
N GLU A 44 -11.44 28.22 -8.14
CA GLU A 44 -12.51 27.42 -8.75
C GLU A 44 -12.16 25.92 -8.90
N ARG A 45 -10.90 25.53 -8.66
CA ARG A 45 -10.46 24.14 -8.79
C ARG A 45 -10.71 23.40 -7.49
N ALA A 46 -11.31 22.22 -7.58
CA ALA A 46 -11.51 21.32 -6.46
C ALA A 46 -11.06 19.90 -6.79
N VAL A 47 -10.64 19.19 -5.75
CA VAL A 47 -10.20 17.80 -5.80
C VAL A 47 -10.82 17.07 -4.62
N THR A 48 -11.33 15.86 -4.87
CA THR A 48 -11.82 14.96 -3.83
C THR A 48 -10.92 13.74 -3.74
N ARG A 49 -10.57 13.32 -2.51
CA ARG A 49 -9.86 12.06 -2.22
C ARG A 49 -10.30 11.49 -0.87
N ILE A 50 -9.89 10.25 -0.57
CA ILE A 50 -10.07 9.65 0.75
C ILE A 50 -8.78 9.85 1.55
N ASP A 51 -8.90 10.50 2.71
CA ASP A 51 -7.79 10.67 3.65
C ASP A 51 -8.01 9.75 4.87
N PRO A 52 -7.03 8.89 5.23
CA PRO A 52 -7.18 7.95 6.35
C PRO A 52 -7.20 8.65 7.72
N ASP A 53 -6.58 9.82 7.82
CA ASP A 53 -6.54 10.64 9.03
C ASP A 53 -6.60 12.15 8.71
N VAL A 54 -6.56 12.97 9.77
CA VAL A 54 -6.39 14.42 9.66
C VAL A 54 -5.10 14.82 10.38
N ALA A 55 -3.96 14.42 9.80
CA ALA A 55 -2.63 14.65 10.37
C ALA A 55 -1.62 15.16 9.30
N PHE A 56 -1.84 16.37 8.80
CA PHE A 56 -1.08 16.96 7.71
C PHE A 56 -0.07 18.01 8.16
N ALA A 57 1.12 17.96 7.56
CA ALA A 57 2.13 19.01 7.60
C ALA A 57 2.50 19.37 6.16
N TRP A 58 1.81 20.36 5.59
CA TRP A 58 2.05 20.76 4.20
C TRP A 58 3.25 21.69 4.06
N ASP A 59 3.63 22.37 5.15
CA ASP A 59 4.55 23.51 5.09
C ASP A 59 4.07 24.46 3.98
N GLU A 60 4.94 24.83 3.04
CA GLU A 60 4.57 25.70 1.92
C GLU A 60 3.93 24.98 0.72
N ALA A 61 3.85 23.64 0.74
CA ALA A 61 3.38 22.85 -0.40
C ALA A 61 1.85 22.96 -0.65
N ALA A 62 1.44 22.49 -1.83
CA ALA A 62 0.04 22.28 -2.17
C ALA A 62 -0.54 21.07 -1.42
N PRO A 63 -1.86 21.04 -1.15
CA PRO A 63 -2.48 19.89 -0.48
C PRO A 63 -2.57 18.64 -1.37
N ASP A 64 -2.49 18.84 -2.68
CA ASP A 64 -2.55 17.80 -3.71
C ASP A 64 -1.84 18.32 -4.97
N SER A 65 -1.16 17.45 -5.72
CA SER A 65 -0.40 17.82 -6.92
C SER A 65 -1.25 18.38 -8.07
N ARG A 66 -2.58 18.18 -8.03
CA ARG A 66 -3.53 18.72 -9.01
C ARG A 66 -3.93 20.18 -8.75
N LEU A 67 -3.54 20.71 -7.59
CA LEU A 67 -3.84 22.05 -7.09
C LEU A 67 -2.54 22.87 -6.94
N SER A 68 -2.64 24.20 -6.95
CA SER A 68 -1.49 25.07 -6.67
C SER A 68 -1.26 25.18 -5.16
N ALA A 69 -0.05 25.62 -4.78
CA ALA A 69 0.35 25.81 -3.38
C ALA A 69 -0.22 27.08 -2.72
N GLU A 70 -1.12 27.77 -3.43
CA GLU A 70 -1.81 28.97 -2.96
C GLU A 70 -2.70 28.69 -1.73
N ARG A 71 -3.42 29.71 -1.27
CA ARG A 71 -4.39 29.56 -0.17
C ARG A 71 -5.46 28.57 -0.59
N PHE A 72 -5.56 27.47 0.16
CA PHE A 72 -6.54 26.41 -0.07
C PHE A 72 -7.48 26.27 1.13
N GLU A 73 -8.64 25.68 0.84
CA GLU A 73 -9.59 25.20 1.83
C GLU A 73 -9.70 23.69 1.72
N ALA A 74 -9.88 23.02 2.85
CA ALA A 74 -10.05 21.58 2.93
C ALA A 74 -11.23 21.24 3.84
N THR A 75 -12.11 20.34 3.38
CA THR A 75 -13.25 19.84 4.15
C THR A 75 -13.22 18.32 4.18
N TRP A 76 -13.15 17.73 5.37
CA TRP A 76 -13.29 16.29 5.59
C TRP A 76 -14.67 15.97 6.12
N ARG A 77 -15.31 14.94 5.58
CA ARG A 77 -16.64 14.47 5.98
C ARG A 77 -16.63 12.96 6.16
N GLY A 78 -17.27 12.51 7.24
CA GLY A 78 -17.43 11.08 7.52
C GLY A 78 -17.96 10.86 8.92
N LEU A 79 -17.50 9.80 9.54
CA LEU A 79 -17.89 9.33 10.86
C LEU A 79 -16.64 9.11 11.71
N VAL A 80 -16.79 9.31 13.02
CA VAL A 80 -15.85 8.85 14.03
C VAL A 80 -16.52 7.86 14.97
N LEU A 81 -15.91 6.69 15.18
CA LEU A 81 -16.39 5.70 16.13
C LEU A 81 -15.96 6.07 17.55
N ILE A 82 -16.93 6.39 18.38
CA ILE A 82 -16.74 6.62 19.82
C ILE A 82 -16.95 5.31 20.56
N ARG A 83 -15.87 4.77 21.14
CA ARG A 83 -15.90 3.49 21.87
C ARG A 83 -16.11 3.64 23.37
N LEU A 84 -15.95 4.85 23.90
CA LEU A 84 -15.99 5.10 25.34
C LEU A 84 -17.02 6.17 25.68
N GLU A 85 -17.89 5.87 26.65
CA GLU A 85 -18.83 6.83 27.22
C GLU A 85 -18.18 7.64 28.33
N ALA A 86 -17.43 8.67 27.92
CA ALA A 86 -16.64 9.50 28.81
C ALA A 86 -16.69 10.96 28.36
N LYS A 87 -16.19 11.88 29.19
CA LYS A 87 -16.04 13.28 28.77
C LYS A 87 -14.86 13.35 27.81
N HIS A 88 -15.13 13.74 26.57
CA HIS A 88 -14.12 13.91 25.55
C HIS A 88 -13.86 15.38 25.25
N ARG A 89 -12.68 15.65 24.71
CA ARG A 89 -12.31 16.93 24.15
C ARG A 89 -11.51 16.71 22.86
N LEU A 90 -11.82 17.46 21.82
CA LEU A 90 -10.98 17.50 20.62
C LEU A 90 -9.94 18.61 20.74
N HIS A 91 -8.77 18.36 20.15
CA HIS A 91 -7.65 19.28 20.09
C HIS A 91 -7.09 19.31 18.67
N ALA A 92 -6.48 20.43 18.30
CA ALA A 92 -5.79 20.60 17.04
C ALA A 92 -4.41 21.22 17.30
N PHE A 93 -3.38 20.66 16.68
CA PHE A 93 -2.12 21.38 16.47
C PHE A 93 -2.15 21.96 15.05
N VAL A 94 -2.22 23.28 14.95
CA VAL A 94 -2.64 23.94 13.71
C VAL A 94 -1.86 25.22 13.41
N GLN A 95 -1.63 25.45 12.12
CA GLN A 95 -1.26 26.72 11.49
C GLN A 95 -2.23 26.95 10.33
N GLY A 96 -3.21 27.83 10.53
CA GLY A 96 -4.39 27.98 9.67
C GLY A 96 -5.65 28.28 10.49
N ASP A 97 -6.79 28.36 9.82
CA ASP A 97 -8.11 28.33 10.48
C ASP A 97 -8.62 26.89 10.52
N VAL A 98 -9.19 26.46 11.65
CA VAL A 98 -9.78 25.12 11.81
C VAL A 98 -11.14 25.22 12.49
N THR A 99 -12.07 24.37 12.05
CA THR A 99 -13.35 24.11 12.70
C THR A 99 -13.61 22.61 12.68
N VAL A 100 -14.07 22.05 13.80
CA VAL A 100 -14.51 20.65 13.89
C VAL A 100 -15.93 20.61 14.44
N GLU A 101 -16.77 19.88 13.75
CA GLU A 101 -18.16 19.62 14.11
C GLU A 101 -18.37 18.13 14.34
N LEU A 102 -19.07 17.80 15.42
CA LEU A 102 -19.48 16.44 15.77
C LEU A 102 -21.00 16.44 15.99
N ASP A 103 -21.73 15.54 15.33
CA ASP A 103 -23.21 15.54 15.30
C ASP A 103 -23.80 16.92 14.92
N GLY A 104 -23.15 17.62 13.99
CA GLY A 104 -23.52 18.97 13.56
C GLY A 104 -23.33 20.07 14.61
N ARG A 105 -22.67 19.76 15.75
CA ARG A 105 -22.31 20.74 16.79
C ARG A 105 -20.83 21.06 16.68
N ARG A 106 -20.50 22.35 16.63
CA ARG A 106 -19.11 22.81 16.65
C ARG A 106 -18.47 22.55 18.01
N VAL A 107 -17.50 21.64 18.05
CA VAL A 107 -16.79 21.21 19.27
C VAL A 107 -15.37 21.77 19.36
N LEU A 108 -14.77 22.19 18.23
CA LEU A 108 -13.48 22.89 18.20
C LEU A 108 -13.51 23.97 17.12
N HIS A 109 -12.91 25.13 17.42
CA HIS A 109 -12.66 26.17 16.44
C HIS A 109 -11.50 27.06 16.87
N GLY A 110 -10.72 27.53 15.90
CA GLY A 110 -9.76 28.62 16.13
C GLY A 110 -8.87 28.90 14.93
N SER A 111 -7.96 29.87 15.11
CA SER A 111 -7.05 30.35 14.08
C SER A 111 -5.64 30.50 14.62
N ALA A 112 -4.66 30.21 13.78
CA ALA A 112 -3.25 30.20 14.13
C ALA A 112 -2.37 30.70 12.98
N LYS A 113 -1.50 31.69 13.24
CA LYS A 113 -0.50 32.14 12.26
C LYS A 113 0.80 31.32 12.29
N GLN A 114 1.05 30.63 13.39
CA GLN A 114 2.20 29.75 13.59
C GLN A 114 1.70 28.46 14.25
N PRO A 115 2.41 27.32 14.13
CA PRO A 115 1.95 26.05 14.69
C PRO A 115 1.69 26.17 16.20
N GLN A 116 0.44 25.96 16.61
CA GLN A 116 0.02 26.07 18.00
C GLN A 116 -1.11 25.11 18.35
N TRP A 117 -1.23 24.81 19.64
CA TRP A 117 -2.32 24.01 20.19
C TRP A 117 -3.59 24.84 20.36
N ILE A 118 -4.70 24.32 19.87
CA ILE A 118 -6.06 24.82 20.10
C ILE A 118 -6.87 23.65 20.65
N SER A 119 -7.62 23.90 21.71
CA SER A 119 -8.46 22.87 22.35
C SER A 119 -9.91 23.31 22.32
N GLY A 120 -10.79 22.37 22.03
CA GLY A 120 -12.23 22.58 21.99
C GLY A 120 -12.89 22.54 23.37
N ASP A 121 -14.22 22.59 23.31
CA ASP A 121 -15.08 22.39 24.47
C ASP A 121 -15.18 20.90 24.83
N GLU A 122 -15.52 20.61 26.09
CA GLU A 122 -15.80 19.24 26.52
C GLU A 122 -17.19 18.80 26.05
N PHE A 123 -17.30 17.55 25.62
CA PHE A 123 -18.56 16.93 25.22
C PHE A 123 -18.65 15.48 25.68
N VAL A 124 -19.87 14.96 25.81
CA VAL A 124 -20.13 13.55 26.12
C VAL A 124 -20.83 12.94 24.90
N PRO A 125 -20.08 12.29 24.00
CA PRO A 125 -20.64 11.86 22.72
C PRO A 125 -21.56 10.64 22.83
N GLY A 126 -21.37 9.77 23.82
CA GLY A 126 -22.06 8.46 23.91
C GLY A 126 -21.54 7.46 22.87
N PHE A 127 -21.63 6.16 23.16
CA PHE A 127 -21.11 5.09 22.28
C PHE A 127 -21.90 5.05 20.97
N ALA A 128 -21.25 5.39 19.84
CA ALA A 128 -21.78 5.27 18.48
C ALA A 128 -20.75 5.78 17.46
N GLU A 129 -21.01 5.50 16.18
CA GLU A 129 -20.51 6.26 15.04
C GLU A 129 -21.17 7.65 15.02
N ARG A 130 -20.34 8.69 14.94
CA ARG A 130 -20.79 10.09 15.03
C ARG A 130 -20.37 10.85 13.79
N PRO A 131 -21.30 11.53 13.07
CA PRO A 131 -20.97 12.46 12.00
C PRO A 131 -19.88 13.45 12.41
N LEU A 132 -18.77 13.40 11.68
CA LEU A 132 -17.61 14.25 11.84
C LEU A 132 -17.42 15.11 10.60
N VAL A 133 -17.33 16.43 10.80
CA VAL A 133 -16.94 17.39 9.76
C VAL A 133 -15.77 18.21 10.25
N VAL A 134 -14.69 18.23 9.48
CA VAL A 134 -13.51 19.07 9.76
C VAL A 134 -13.36 20.03 8.61
N THR A 135 -13.16 21.31 8.90
CA THR A 135 -12.88 22.34 7.91
C THR A 135 -11.60 23.06 8.25
N PHE A 136 -10.74 23.25 7.25
CA PHE A 136 -9.47 23.94 7.37
C PHE A 136 -9.31 24.98 6.27
N ARG A 137 -8.65 26.10 6.61
CA ARG A 137 -8.23 27.11 5.64
C ARG A 137 -6.77 27.53 5.88
N LYS A 138 -5.96 27.50 4.83
CA LYS A 138 -4.58 27.99 4.85
C LYS A 138 -4.57 29.53 4.94
N THR A 139 -4.02 30.06 6.03
CA THR A 139 -3.98 31.52 6.30
C THR A 139 -2.60 32.15 6.13
N GLU A 140 -1.55 31.35 6.08
CA GLU A 140 -0.15 31.79 5.94
C GLU A 140 0.53 31.00 4.81
N PRO A 141 1.76 31.37 4.37
CA PRO A 141 2.48 30.59 3.36
C PRO A 141 2.70 29.13 3.77
N ALA A 142 2.93 28.88 5.05
CA ALA A 142 3.01 27.54 5.64
C ALA A 142 1.66 27.11 6.26
N ALA A 143 1.36 25.80 6.22
CA ALA A 143 0.13 25.22 6.75
C ALA A 143 0.36 23.87 7.46
N GLN A 144 -0.35 23.65 8.56
CA GLN A 144 -0.34 22.40 9.29
C GLN A 144 -1.68 22.18 10.00
N LEU A 145 -2.14 20.94 10.04
CA LEU A 145 -3.31 20.54 10.84
C LEU A 145 -3.14 19.09 11.31
N LYS A 146 -3.15 18.88 12.62
CA LYS A 146 -3.18 17.55 13.23
C LYS A 146 -4.28 17.49 14.29
N LEU A 147 -5.18 16.51 14.18
CA LEU A 147 -6.24 16.28 15.16
C LEU A 147 -5.83 15.30 16.26
N PHE A 148 -6.23 15.65 17.47
CA PHE A 148 -6.02 14.87 18.68
C PHE A 148 -7.31 14.88 19.49
N TRP A 149 -7.41 13.93 20.41
CA TRP A 149 -8.50 13.89 21.37
C TRP A 149 -7.97 13.49 22.75
N SER A 150 -8.72 13.83 23.78
CA SER A 150 -8.47 13.35 25.14
C SER A 150 -9.79 13.03 25.82
N SER A 151 -9.68 12.34 26.95
CA SER A 151 -10.82 11.98 27.78
C SER A 151 -10.45 12.03 29.26
N ASP A 152 -11.43 12.00 30.15
CA ASP A 152 -11.16 11.74 31.58
C ASP A 152 -10.67 10.30 31.84
N ALA A 153 -10.75 9.41 30.85
CA ALA A 153 -10.25 8.04 30.91
C ALA A 153 -8.90 7.80 30.21
N PHE A 154 -8.45 8.72 29.34
CA PHE A 154 -7.17 8.59 28.62
C PHE A 154 -6.54 9.96 28.31
N SER A 155 -5.22 9.99 28.27
CA SER A 155 -4.45 11.23 28.02
C SER A 155 -4.58 11.69 26.56
N LEU A 156 -4.11 12.89 26.25
CA LEU A 156 -4.08 13.42 24.89
C LEU A 156 -3.35 12.45 23.92
N GLU A 157 -4.07 12.01 22.88
CA GLU A 157 -3.54 11.14 21.83
C GLU A 157 -4.02 11.59 20.44
N PRO A 158 -3.30 11.25 19.35
CA PRO A 158 -3.78 11.51 17.99
C PRO A 158 -5.14 10.86 17.75
N LEU A 159 -6.00 11.48 16.96
CA LEU A 159 -7.27 10.85 16.57
C LEU A 159 -6.96 9.63 15.68
N PRO A 160 -7.23 8.38 16.11
CA PRO A 160 -6.76 7.20 15.39
C PRO A 160 -7.47 7.01 14.04
N PRO A 161 -6.75 6.71 12.94
CA PRO A 161 -7.34 6.50 11.63
C PRO A 161 -8.32 5.32 11.59
N GLU A 162 -8.11 4.30 12.44
CA GLU A 162 -8.96 3.11 12.53
C GLU A 162 -10.36 3.42 13.10
N LEU A 163 -10.58 4.65 13.59
CA LEU A 163 -11.88 5.12 14.06
C LEU A 163 -12.58 6.04 13.08
N LEU A 164 -11.99 6.29 11.91
CA LEU A 164 -12.52 7.20 10.91
C LEU A 164 -13.09 6.43 9.74
N PHE A 165 -14.32 6.77 9.36
CA PHE A 165 -15.06 6.08 8.30
C PHE A 165 -15.86 7.05 7.44
N HIS A 166 -16.36 6.60 6.31
CA HIS A 166 -17.37 7.30 5.53
C HIS A 166 -18.49 6.36 5.09
N GLU A 167 -19.69 6.91 4.97
CA GLU A 167 -20.88 6.23 4.48
C GLU A 167 -20.82 6.12 2.95
N GLN A 168 -21.17 4.94 2.44
CA GLN A 168 -21.27 4.57 1.02
C GLN A 168 -19.93 4.41 0.27
N PRO A 169 -19.85 3.45 -0.67
CA PRO A 169 -18.72 3.34 -1.57
C PRO A 169 -18.60 4.60 -2.43
N ARG A 170 -17.51 5.35 -2.28
CA ARG A 170 -17.06 6.40 -3.21
C ARG A 170 -16.17 5.79 -4.28
N ASP A 171 -16.72 4.85 -5.04
CA ASP A 171 -16.00 4.13 -6.09
C ASP A 171 -15.45 5.11 -7.14
N ASP A 172 -16.14 6.22 -7.38
CA ASP A 172 -15.66 7.32 -8.21
C ASP A 172 -14.33 7.89 -7.71
N VAL A 173 -14.22 8.17 -6.41
CA VAL A 173 -13.00 8.69 -5.78
C VAL A 173 -11.91 7.61 -5.75
N ALA A 174 -12.28 6.37 -5.45
CA ALA A 174 -11.35 5.24 -5.46
C ALA A 174 -10.75 5.03 -6.86
N LEU A 175 -11.56 5.09 -7.91
CA LEU A 175 -11.12 5.01 -9.31
C LEU A 175 -10.25 6.20 -9.72
N ILE A 176 -10.59 7.42 -9.29
CA ILE A 176 -9.76 8.61 -9.53
C ILE A 176 -8.38 8.45 -8.87
N GLU A 177 -8.33 8.00 -7.62
CA GLU A 177 -7.06 7.78 -6.92
C GLU A 177 -6.27 6.61 -7.50
N LEU A 178 -6.93 5.52 -7.90
CA LEU A 178 -6.28 4.42 -8.62
C LEU A 178 -5.69 4.92 -9.95
N GLY A 179 -6.46 5.66 -10.74
CA GLY A 179 -6.01 6.25 -12.00
C GLY A 179 -4.84 7.21 -11.81
N ARG A 180 -4.86 8.05 -10.76
CA ARG A 180 -3.74 8.92 -10.39
C ARG A 180 -2.48 8.11 -10.05
N LYS A 181 -2.61 7.12 -9.15
CA LYS A 181 -1.51 6.23 -8.75
C LYS A 181 -0.93 5.48 -9.95
N GLN A 182 -1.78 5.04 -10.89
CA GLN A 182 -1.35 4.39 -12.13
C GLN A 182 -0.67 5.37 -13.10
N PHE A 183 -1.19 6.58 -13.29
CA PHE A 183 -0.58 7.61 -14.13
C PHE A 183 0.85 7.92 -13.68
N GLU A 184 1.05 8.02 -12.37
CA GLU A 184 2.36 8.19 -11.75
C GLU A 184 3.25 6.94 -11.91
N ALA A 185 2.73 5.76 -11.56
CA ALA A 185 3.49 4.52 -11.57
C ALA A 185 3.91 4.06 -12.97
N PHE A 186 3.06 4.28 -13.98
CA PHE A 186 3.37 4.05 -15.39
C PHE A 186 4.11 5.22 -16.05
N ARG A 187 4.39 6.28 -15.28
CA ARG A 187 5.19 7.44 -15.70
C ARG A 187 4.65 8.16 -16.93
N CYS A 188 3.33 8.21 -17.07
CA CYS A 188 2.67 8.94 -18.16
C CYS A 188 3.11 10.42 -18.20
N GLY A 189 3.32 11.01 -17.01
CA GLY A 189 3.82 12.37 -16.84
C GLY A 189 5.23 12.65 -17.38
N ARG A 190 6.03 11.64 -17.80
CA ARG A 190 7.31 11.91 -18.47
C ARG A 190 7.14 12.54 -19.84
N CYS A 191 6.07 12.16 -20.54
CA CYS A 191 5.74 12.72 -21.85
C CYS A 191 4.53 13.66 -21.77
N HIS A 192 3.54 13.37 -20.92
CA HIS A 192 2.33 14.18 -20.74
C HIS A 192 2.45 15.10 -19.52
N GLN A 193 3.39 16.04 -19.56
CA GLN A 193 3.62 16.97 -18.46
C GLN A 193 2.49 18.00 -18.34
N ARG A 194 2.09 18.27 -17.10
CA ARG A 194 1.21 19.39 -16.75
C ARG A 194 2.01 20.45 -16.00
N ASP A 195 1.64 21.71 -16.17
CA ASP A 195 2.28 22.81 -15.44
C ASP A 195 2.15 22.60 -13.93
N GLY A 196 3.28 22.67 -13.22
CA GLY A 196 3.35 22.49 -11.77
C GLY A 196 3.38 21.03 -11.30
N GLU A 197 3.38 20.05 -12.21
CA GLU A 197 3.51 18.64 -11.84
C GLU A 197 4.97 18.27 -11.53
N GLU A 198 5.19 17.56 -10.43
CA GLU A 198 6.50 17.06 -10.05
C GLU A 198 6.96 15.99 -11.04
N GLN A 199 8.26 15.95 -11.38
CA GLN A 199 8.75 14.96 -12.32
C GLN A 199 8.57 13.56 -11.73
N PRO A 200 8.01 12.61 -12.49
CA PRO A 200 7.81 11.26 -11.97
C PRO A 200 9.16 10.60 -11.69
N PRO A 201 9.24 9.79 -10.62
CA PRO A 201 10.48 9.17 -10.18
C PRO A 201 11.09 8.31 -11.28
N PRO A 202 12.42 8.17 -11.32
CA PRO A 202 13.12 7.37 -12.32
C PRO A 202 12.68 5.90 -12.35
N GLY A 203 12.92 5.30 -13.53
CA GLY A 203 12.93 3.86 -13.80
C GLY A 203 13.65 3.05 -12.73
N PRO A 204 13.27 1.79 -12.47
CA PRO A 204 14.29 0.84 -12.06
C PRO A 204 15.47 0.93 -13.04
N SER A 205 16.67 1.07 -12.50
CA SER A 205 17.88 1.14 -13.30
C SER A 205 18.04 -0.13 -14.13
N LEU A 206 18.24 0.01 -15.44
CA LEU A 206 18.64 -1.07 -16.35
C LEU A 206 20.16 -1.17 -16.51
N LYS A 207 20.92 -0.36 -15.77
CA LYS A 207 22.38 -0.28 -15.85
C LYS A 207 23.06 -1.61 -15.55
N HIS A 208 22.52 -2.38 -14.61
CA HIS A 208 23.09 -3.65 -14.15
C HIS A 208 22.17 -4.82 -14.51
N PHE A 209 21.51 -4.76 -15.66
CA PHE A 209 20.49 -5.72 -16.08
C PHE A 209 20.94 -7.19 -15.97
N ALA A 210 22.16 -7.50 -16.43
CA ALA A 210 22.69 -8.86 -16.42
C ALA A 210 23.14 -9.36 -15.02
N ALA A 211 23.11 -8.52 -13.98
CA ALA A 211 23.59 -8.87 -12.65
C ALA A 211 22.73 -9.91 -11.91
N SER A 212 21.49 -10.14 -12.36
CA SER A 212 20.59 -11.13 -11.78
C SER A 212 21.11 -12.57 -11.90
N GLY A 213 21.91 -12.86 -12.93
CA GLY A 213 22.57 -14.14 -13.17
C GLY A 213 21.67 -15.26 -13.71
N ILE A 214 20.38 -15.00 -13.95
CA ILE A 214 19.44 -15.96 -14.55
C ILE A 214 18.90 -15.30 -15.82
N ILE A 215 19.22 -15.89 -16.98
CA ILE A 215 19.23 -15.20 -18.28
C ILE A 215 18.00 -15.44 -19.14
N ASP A 216 17.14 -16.42 -18.88
CA ASP A 216 16.08 -16.68 -19.86
C ASP A 216 14.75 -16.00 -19.50
N ASP A 217 14.27 -15.19 -20.46
CA ASP A 217 12.90 -14.69 -20.56
C ASP A 217 12.48 -13.69 -19.47
N VAL A 218 13.42 -12.92 -18.90
CA VAL A 218 13.05 -11.96 -17.83
C VAL A 218 12.23 -10.80 -18.40
N VAL A 219 12.55 -10.36 -19.62
CA VAL A 219 11.81 -9.30 -20.29
C VAL A 219 10.40 -9.77 -20.62
N SER A 220 10.23 -10.88 -21.34
CA SER A 220 8.88 -11.33 -21.72
C SER A 220 8.05 -11.78 -20.52
N ARG A 221 8.63 -12.44 -19.49
CA ARG A 221 7.90 -12.72 -18.23
C ARG A 221 7.44 -11.46 -17.51
N HIS A 222 8.28 -10.41 -17.49
CA HIS A 222 7.89 -9.14 -16.89
C HIS A 222 6.63 -8.60 -17.56
N PHE A 223 6.60 -8.58 -18.89
CA PHE A 223 5.45 -8.09 -19.66
C PHE A 223 4.23 -9.03 -19.61
N ALA A 224 4.42 -10.36 -19.54
CA ALA A 224 3.33 -11.32 -19.39
C ALA A 224 2.64 -11.22 -18.02
N GLN A 225 3.40 -11.04 -16.93
CA GLN A 225 2.87 -10.90 -15.57
C GLN A 225 1.96 -9.67 -15.41
N PHE A 226 2.22 -8.61 -16.18
CA PHE A 226 1.36 -7.43 -16.25
C PHE A 226 -0.01 -7.74 -16.88
N ALA A 227 -0.05 -8.58 -17.92
CA ALA A 227 -1.30 -8.99 -18.55
C ALA A 227 -2.16 -9.85 -17.61
N GLU A 228 -1.55 -10.79 -16.88
CA GLU A 228 -2.26 -11.69 -15.95
C GLU A 228 -2.82 -10.95 -14.72
N THR A 229 -2.17 -9.88 -14.28
CA THR A 229 -2.61 -9.07 -13.13
C THR A 229 -3.59 -7.95 -13.51
N GLY A 230 -4.08 -7.93 -14.76
CA GLY A 230 -4.96 -6.87 -15.28
C GLY A 230 -4.29 -5.51 -15.45
N ARG A 231 -2.96 -5.45 -15.26
CA ARG A 231 -2.13 -4.25 -15.38
C ARG A 231 -1.55 -4.19 -16.79
N VAL A 232 -2.38 -4.03 -17.81
CA VAL A 232 -1.92 -4.00 -19.21
C VAL A 232 -0.99 -2.80 -19.44
N TYR A 233 0.22 -3.06 -19.94
CA TYR A 233 1.14 -1.98 -20.33
C TYR A 233 0.50 -1.17 -21.48
N PRO A 234 0.69 0.16 -21.56
CA PRO A 234 0.20 0.92 -22.70
C PRO A 234 0.83 0.37 -23.99
N THR A 235 0.03 -0.27 -24.85
CA THR A 235 0.48 -0.63 -26.20
C THR A 235 0.47 0.64 -27.04
N PHE A 236 1.65 1.19 -27.31
CA PHE A 236 1.77 2.39 -28.13
C PHE A 236 1.62 2.01 -29.61
N GLY A 237 0.46 2.30 -30.21
CA GLY A 237 0.23 2.09 -31.64
C GLY A 237 -0.15 0.66 -32.04
N GLY A 238 -0.68 -0.15 -31.12
CA GLY A 238 -1.32 -1.43 -31.43
C GLY A 238 -0.40 -2.57 -31.89
N HIS A 239 0.91 -2.44 -31.66
CA HIS A 239 1.89 -3.50 -31.92
C HIS A 239 2.69 -3.75 -30.64
N ASP A 240 2.91 -5.03 -30.33
CA ASP A 240 3.80 -5.39 -29.22
C ASP A 240 5.26 -5.13 -29.62
N PRO A 241 6.08 -4.61 -28.69
CA PRO A 241 7.51 -4.48 -28.94
C PRO A 241 8.16 -5.86 -29.06
N ASP A 242 9.24 -5.94 -29.84
CA ASP A 242 10.07 -7.14 -29.94
C ASP A 242 10.87 -7.33 -28.63
N TYR A 243 10.33 -8.13 -27.71
CA TYR A 243 10.90 -8.34 -26.37
C TYR A 243 12.26 -9.03 -26.41
N GLU A 244 12.47 -9.94 -27.37
CA GLU A 244 13.75 -10.63 -27.55
C GLU A 244 14.83 -9.65 -27.98
N ALA A 245 14.53 -8.79 -28.97
CA ALA A 245 15.46 -7.76 -29.40
C ALA A 245 15.81 -6.77 -28.26
N ILE A 246 14.84 -6.41 -27.42
CA ILE A 246 15.06 -5.56 -26.24
C ILE A 246 15.95 -6.28 -25.22
N GLU A 247 15.70 -7.54 -24.93
CA GLU A 247 16.49 -8.34 -23.98
C GLU A 247 17.96 -8.39 -24.40
N PHE A 248 18.23 -8.73 -25.67
CA PHE A 248 19.59 -8.72 -26.22
C PHE A 248 20.26 -7.35 -26.11
N PHE A 249 19.54 -6.28 -26.43
CA PHE A 249 20.07 -4.92 -26.30
C PHE A 249 20.43 -4.58 -24.85
N LEU A 250 19.56 -4.89 -23.88
CA LEU A 250 19.79 -4.62 -22.47
C LEU A 250 20.97 -5.44 -21.91
N HIS A 251 21.11 -6.69 -22.31
CA HIS A 251 22.28 -7.50 -21.97
C HIS A 251 23.57 -6.88 -22.51
N GLN A 252 23.57 -6.41 -23.76
CA GLN A 252 24.73 -5.77 -24.37
C GLN A 252 25.11 -4.45 -23.67
N GLN A 253 24.13 -3.67 -23.22
CA GLN A 253 24.37 -2.40 -22.51
C GLN A 253 24.66 -2.56 -21.02
N SER A 254 24.49 -3.76 -20.46
CA SER A 254 24.64 -4.00 -19.03
C SER A 254 26.08 -3.77 -18.58
N GLN A 255 26.25 -2.94 -17.56
CA GLN A 255 27.52 -2.70 -16.89
C GLN A 255 27.75 -3.73 -15.78
N PRO A 256 28.99 -4.20 -15.58
CA PRO A 256 29.30 -5.12 -14.49
C PRO A 256 29.09 -4.45 -13.12
N VAL A 257 28.70 -5.26 -12.15
CA VAL A 257 28.57 -4.87 -10.74
C VAL A 257 29.10 -5.99 -9.87
N GLU A 258 29.81 -5.64 -8.80
CA GLU A 258 30.29 -6.60 -7.82
C GLU A 258 29.15 -7.05 -6.92
N LEU A 259 29.00 -8.36 -6.70
CA LEU A 259 28.01 -8.94 -5.80
C LEU A 259 28.67 -9.42 -4.50
N ASP A 260 27.99 -9.18 -3.38
CA ASP A 260 28.43 -9.67 -2.08
C ASP A 260 28.29 -11.19 -2.02
N LYS A 261 29.32 -11.83 -1.47
CA LYS A 261 29.31 -13.29 -1.32
C LYS A 261 28.44 -13.68 -0.13
N PRO A 262 27.52 -14.64 -0.29
CA PRO A 262 26.78 -15.18 0.84
C PRO A 262 27.74 -15.81 1.84
N LYS A 263 27.39 -15.74 3.12
CA LYS A 263 28.17 -16.41 4.16
C LYS A 263 28.01 -17.92 4.00
N PRO A 264 29.11 -18.69 4.00
CA PRO A 264 29.02 -20.13 3.89
C PRO A 264 28.28 -20.69 5.10
N VAL A 265 27.28 -21.52 4.84
CA VAL A 265 26.53 -22.27 5.85
C VAL A 265 26.87 -23.73 5.66
N LYS A 266 27.10 -24.46 6.76
CA LYS A 266 27.34 -25.91 6.68
C LYS A 266 26.06 -26.59 6.23
N GLU A 267 26.18 -27.64 5.42
CA GLU A 267 25.03 -28.42 4.92
C GLU A 267 24.05 -28.80 6.03
N ALA A 268 24.57 -29.27 7.18
CA ALA A 268 23.77 -29.67 8.34
C ALA A 268 22.94 -28.53 8.97
N ASP A 269 23.36 -27.28 8.76
CA ASP A 269 22.72 -26.09 9.35
C ASP A 269 21.79 -25.37 8.35
N LEU A 270 21.82 -25.72 7.06
CA LEU A 270 21.12 -24.99 5.99
C LEU A 270 19.62 -24.83 6.26
N GLU A 271 18.94 -25.92 6.60
CA GLU A 271 17.50 -25.89 6.89
C GLU A 271 17.17 -25.02 8.12
N THR A 272 18.05 -25.05 9.13
CA THR A 272 17.86 -24.24 10.33
C THR A 272 18.02 -22.75 10.03
N GLU A 273 19.03 -22.39 9.24
CA GLU A 273 19.28 -21.01 8.83
C GLU A 273 18.18 -20.51 7.88
N ARG A 274 17.67 -21.38 6.98
CA ARG A 274 16.53 -21.09 6.11
C ARG A 274 15.28 -20.75 6.92
N ARG A 275 14.92 -21.57 7.91
CA ARG A 275 13.75 -21.32 8.80
C ARG A 275 13.87 -20.02 9.58
N LYS A 276 15.07 -19.69 10.07
CA LYS A 276 15.30 -18.37 10.70
C LYS A 276 15.01 -17.22 9.74
N GLY A 277 15.41 -17.38 8.47
CA GLY A 277 15.09 -16.44 7.41
C GLY A 277 13.58 -16.29 7.14
N GLU A 278 12.82 -17.38 7.18
CA GLU A 278 11.35 -17.33 7.04
C GLU A 278 10.67 -16.56 8.17
N VAL A 279 11.16 -16.74 9.41
CA VAL A 279 10.68 -15.96 10.56
C VAL A 279 10.96 -14.47 10.34
N LEU A 280 12.18 -14.12 9.88
CA LEU A 280 12.53 -12.73 9.55
C LEU A 280 11.62 -12.16 8.45
N LEU A 281 11.33 -12.94 7.40
CA LEU A 281 10.48 -12.53 6.29
C LEU A 281 9.07 -12.10 6.76
N ARG A 282 8.54 -12.77 7.79
CA ARG A 282 7.21 -12.52 8.36
C ARG A 282 7.20 -11.45 9.47
N SER A 283 8.35 -11.16 10.07
CA SER A 283 8.46 -10.26 11.24
C SER A 283 9.13 -8.92 10.96
N THR A 284 9.83 -8.78 9.83
CA THR A 284 10.58 -7.56 9.48
C THR A 284 9.75 -6.56 8.67
N GLY A 285 8.50 -6.91 8.31
CA GLY A 285 7.59 -6.06 7.56
C GLY A 285 7.60 -6.25 6.04
N CYS A 286 8.22 -7.31 5.53
CA CYS A 286 8.30 -7.59 4.08
C CYS A 286 6.90 -7.71 3.44
N LEU A 287 5.95 -8.29 4.16
CA LEU A 287 4.54 -8.49 3.76
C LEU A 287 3.74 -7.18 3.62
N ALA A 288 4.26 -6.04 4.09
CA ALA A 288 3.60 -4.75 3.89
C ALA A 288 3.59 -4.34 2.40
N CYS A 289 4.62 -4.74 1.66
CA CYS A 289 4.79 -4.39 0.25
C CYS A 289 4.82 -5.60 -0.68
N HIS A 290 5.27 -6.76 -0.22
CA HIS A 290 5.49 -7.93 -1.05
C HIS A 290 4.45 -9.02 -0.82
N ARG A 291 4.09 -9.71 -1.90
CA ARG A 291 3.31 -10.95 -1.84
C ARG A 291 4.21 -12.16 -1.63
N ILE A 292 3.80 -13.05 -0.71
CA ILE A 292 4.47 -14.31 -0.37
C ILE A 292 3.39 -15.37 -0.11
N GLY A 293 3.34 -16.42 -0.93
CA GLY A 293 2.24 -17.38 -0.98
C GLY A 293 0.89 -16.69 -1.21
N GLU A 294 -0.14 -17.19 -0.52
CA GLU A 294 -1.48 -16.57 -0.41
C GLU A 294 -1.52 -15.38 0.57
N LEU A 295 -0.41 -15.11 1.26
CA LEU A 295 -0.35 -14.09 2.30
C LEU A 295 0.09 -12.76 1.67
N SER A 296 -0.89 -11.92 1.33
CA SER A 296 -0.71 -10.48 1.14
C SER A 296 -2.05 -9.74 1.09
N GLY A 297 -2.14 -8.56 1.72
CA GLY A 297 -3.29 -7.67 1.65
C GLY A 297 -3.17 -6.51 0.64
N THR A 298 -2.10 -6.42 -0.17
CA THR A 298 -1.81 -5.20 -0.96
C THR A 298 -1.40 -5.46 -2.43
N SER A 299 -1.95 -6.50 -3.07
CA SER A 299 -1.63 -6.85 -4.48
C SER A 299 -2.01 -5.77 -5.52
N LEU A 300 -2.87 -4.81 -5.17
CA LEU A 300 -3.45 -3.89 -6.16
C LEU A 300 -2.82 -2.48 -6.19
N SER A 301 -1.93 -2.14 -5.25
CA SER A 301 -1.24 -0.85 -5.33
C SER A 301 -0.14 -0.90 -6.42
N PRO A 302 -0.06 0.10 -7.30
CA PRO A 302 1.01 0.17 -8.29
C PRO A 302 2.38 0.50 -7.66
N PHE A 303 2.41 0.82 -6.36
CA PHE A 303 3.61 1.01 -5.57
C PHE A 303 4.04 -0.22 -4.75
N SER A 304 3.28 -1.32 -4.82
CA SER A 304 3.64 -2.56 -4.13
C SER A 304 4.96 -3.13 -4.66
N GLY A 305 5.64 -3.87 -3.80
CA GLY A 305 6.83 -4.64 -4.17
C GLY A 305 6.46 -5.77 -5.14
N PRO A 306 7.43 -6.27 -5.93
CA PRO A 306 7.22 -7.43 -6.77
C PRO A 306 6.84 -8.65 -5.94
N ASP A 307 6.08 -9.56 -6.52
CA ASP A 307 5.84 -10.89 -5.94
C ASP A 307 7.19 -11.58 -5.67
N LEU A 308 7.35 -12.08 -4.44
CA LEU A 308 8.56 -12.79 -4.00
C LEU A 308 8.43 -14.31 -4.16
N ASN A 309 7.26 -14.83 -4.51
CA ASN A 309 7.11 -16.23 -4.89
C ASN A 309 8.10 -16.59 -6.00
N ASN A 310 8.76 -17.74 -5.82
CA ASN A 310 9.75 -18.28 -6.75
C ASN A 310 10.85 -17.27 -7.11
N VAL A 311 11.19 -16.33 -6.21
CA VAL A 311 12.20 -15.30 -6.52
C VAL A 311 13.58 -15.90 -6.80
N GLY A 312 13.87 -17.10 -6.28
CA GLY A 312 15.08 -17.86 -6.57
C GLY A 312 15.23 -18.28 -8.04
N GLU A 313 14.14 -18.38 -8.79
CA GLU A 313 14.16 -18.64 -10.24
C GLU A 313 14.53 -17.40 -11.05
N ARG A 314 14.56 -16.22 -10.42
CA ARG A 314 14.83 -14.94 -11.08
C ARG A 314 16.06 -14.24 -10.51
N ARG A 315 16.51 -14.59 -9.32
CA ARG A 315 17.62 -13.94 -8.60
C ARG A 315 18.53 -14.96 -7.95
N THR A 316 19.83 -14.74 -8.09
CA THR A 316 20.85 -15.54 -7.41
C THR A 316 21.02 -15.14 -5.94
N LEU A 317 21.55 -16.05 -5.13
CA LEU A 317 21.82 -15.79 -3.71
C LEU A 317 22.78 -14.58 -3.47
N PRO A 318 23.90 -14.41 -4.20
CA PRO A 318 24.74 -13.21 -4.08
C PRO A 318 24.00 -11.91 -4.43
N TRP A 319 23.08 -11.97 -5.40
CA TRP A 319 22.24 -10.82 -5.74
C TRP A 319 21.31 -10.46 -4.59
N LEU A 320 20.66 -11.45 -3.96
CA LEU A 320 19.76 -11.24 -2.83
C LEU A 320 20.49 -10.66 -1.61
N VAL A 321 21.67 -11.19 -1.26
CA VAL A 321 22.50 -10.65 -0.17
C VAL A 321 22.88 -9.20 -0.46
N THR A 322 23.32 -8.91 -1.69
CA THR A 322 23.64 -7.55 -2.13
C THR A 322 22.44 -6.63 -2.03
N TRP A 323 21.27 -7.06 -2.54
CA TRP A 323 20.06 -6.26 -2.56
C TRP A 323 19.56 -5.91 -1.16
N LEU A 324 19.64 -6.86 -0.23
CA LEU A 324 19.26 -6.62 1.15
C LEU A 324 20.22 -5.65 1.85
N ALA A 325 21.51 -5.66 1.50
CA ALA A 325 22.55 -4.81 2.10
C ALA A 325 22.61 -3.40 1.52
N LYS A 326 22.71 -3.32 0.21
CA LYS A 326 23.08 -2.13 -0.58
C LYS A 326 22.29 -2.13 -1.89
N PRO A 327 20.95 -2.03 -1.84
CA PRO A 327 20.11 -2.04 -3.04
C PRO A 327 20.50 -0.95 -4.04
N GLU A 328 21.01 0.20 -3.58
CA GLU A 328 21.52 1.30 -4.39
C GLU A 328 22.67 0.91 -5.32
N ARG A 329 23.45 -0.12 -4.97
CA ARG A 329 24.52 -0.65 -5.82
C ARG A 329 23.96 -1.34 -7.06
N LEU A 330 22.77 -1.93 -6.96
CA LEU A 330 22.09 -2.63 -8.06
C LEU A 330 21.11 -1.69 -8.78
N ASN A 331 20.41 -0.86 -8.03
CA ASN A 331 19.46 0.13 -8.52
C ASN A 331 19.51 1.38 -7.63
N ALA A 332 20.17 2.44 -8.10
CA ALA A 332 20.26 3.72 -7.38
C ALA A 332 18.88 4.31 -7.04
N ASP A 333 17.85 3.96 -7.82
CA ASP A 333 16.47 4.44 -7.68
C ASP A 333 15.57 3.41 -6.96
N HIS A 334 16.13 2.58 -6.09
CA HIS A 334 15.35 1.60 -5.33
C HIS A 334 14.37 2.29 -4.36
N ARG A 335 13.23 1.63 -4.14
CA ARG A 335 12.19 2.10 -3.19
C ARG A 335 12.11 1.24 -1.92
N MET A 336 12.74 0.07 -1.92
CA MET A 336 12.77 -0.81 -0.75
C MET A 336 13.60 -0.14 0.36
N PRO A 337 13.08 -0.02 1.59
CA PRO A 337 13.85 0.47 2.73
C PRO A 337 15.07 -0.41 3.01
N VAL A 338 16.16 0.21 3.47
CA VAL A 338 17.33 -0.54 3.94
C VAL A 338 17.09 -0.93 5.40
N PHE A 339 16.86 -2.22 5.62
CA PHE A 339 16.63 -2.76 6.96
C PHE A 339 17.96 -2.92 7.73
N ASN A 340 17.91 -2.61 9.02
CA ASN A 340 19.05 -2.80 9.93
C ASN A 340 19.21 -4.28 10.32
N LEU A 341 19.71 -5.08 9.39
CA LEU A 341 19.98 -6.51 9.57
C LEU A 341 21.47 -6.75 9.82
N SER A 342 21.79 -7.63 10.76
CA SER A 342 23.14 -8.21 10.84
C SER A 342 23.44 -9.03 9.59
N ASP A 343 24.72 -9.26 9.32
CA ASP A 343 25.11 -10.10 8.20
C ASP A 343 24.54 -11.54 8.26
N ALA A 344 24.33 -12.05 9.48
CA ALA A 344 23.78 -13.40 9.68
C ALA A 344 22.30 -13.42 9.30
N GLU A 345 21.51 -12.48 9.82
CA GLU A 345 20.09 -12.31 9.47
C GLU A 345 19.91 -12.07 7.98
N ARG A 346 20.77 -11.25 7.37
CA ARG A 346 20.76 -11.00 5.93
C ARG A 346 20.99 -12.26 5.12
N ASN A 347 21.94 -13.11 5.54
CA ASN A 347 22.23 -14.37 4.86
C ASN A 347 21.09 -15.37 5.02
N GLN A 348 20.51 -15.47 6.23
CA GLN A 348 19.33 -16.29 6.52
C GLN A 348 18.14 -15.87 5.65
N LEU A 349 17.86 -14.56 5.59
CA LEU A 349 16.76 -14.01 4.79
C LEU A 349 16.99 -14.26 3.29
N ALA A 350 18.22 -14.07 2.80
CA ALA A 350 18.56 -14.37 1.41
C ALA A 350 18.38 -15.87 1.09
N LEU A 351 18.76 -16.78 2.00
CA LEU A 351 18.56 -18.22 1.85
C LEU A 351 17.07 -18.61 1.82
N ALA A 352 16.26 -17.98 2.69
CA ALA A 352 14.82 -18.19 2.69
C ALA A 352 14.18 -17.72 1.39
N LEU A 353 14.50 -16.50 0.94
CA LEU A 353 14.00 -15.95 -0.33
C LEU A 353 14.43 -16.81 -1.53
N TRP A 354 15.68 -17.25 -1.56
CA TRP A 354 16.20 -18.04 -2.69
C TRP A 354 15.51 -19.41 -2.81
N ASN A 355 15.01 -19.98 -1.71
CA ASN A 355 14.26 -21.24 -1.69
C ASN A 355 12.75 -21.03 -1.56
N LEU A 356 12.25 -19.80 -1.70
CA LEU A 356 10.85 -19.49 -1.51
C LEU A 356 10.04 -19.97 -2.72
N THR A 357 9.21 -20.98 -2.53
CA THR A 357 8.31 -21.52 -3.55
C THR A 357 6.88 -21.02 -3.34
N SER A 358 6.08 -21.02 -4.42
CA SER A 358 4.65 -20.68 -4.37
C SER A 358 3.76 -21.78 -3.78
N GLU A 359 4.28 -23.00 -3.60
CA GLU A 359 3.51 -24.09 -2.98
C GLU A 359 3.52 -23.93 -1.44
N PRO A 360 2.37 -24.05 -0.75
CA PRO A 360 2.37 -24.11 0.70
C PRO A 360 3.12 -25.39 1.13
N ASP A 361 4.02 -25.27 2.10
CA ASP A 361 4.57 -26.43 2.80
C ASP A 361 3.40 -27.33 3.24
N ALA A 362 3.33 -28.54 2.67
CA ALA A 362 2.28 -29.52 2.90
C ALA A 362 2.25 -30.06 4.33
#